data_AF-A0A077PZW3-F1
#
_entry.id   AF-A0A077PZW3-F1
#
_cell.length_a   1.000
_cell.length_b   1.000
_cell.length_c   1.000
_cell.angle_alpha   90.00
_cell.angle_beta   90.00
_cell.angle_gamma   90.00
#
_symmetry.space_group_name_H-M   'P 1'
#
loop_
_entity.id
_entity.type
_entity.pdbx_description
1 polymer ?
#
loop_
_entity_poly.entity_id
_entity_poly.type
_entity_poly.pdbx_seq_one_letter_code
_entity_poly.pdbx_strand_id
1 'polypeptide(L)' 'MNNVRNDWHQADIIAALRKRGTTLAAVSRESGLSSSTLANTLSRPWPKGEWIIAN' A
#
# COMPACT_ATOMS: atom_id res chain seq x y z
N MET A 1 -3.97 -25.24 9.70
CA MET A 1 -2.85 -25.12 8.74
C MET A 1 -3.10 -23.86 7.92
N ASN A 2 -2.28 -22.83 7.77
CA ASN A 2 -1.03 -22.34 8.35
C ASN A 2 -0.95 -20.86 7.91
N ASN A 3 -0.54 -19.96 8.82
CA ASN A 3 -0.20 -18.55 8.58
C ASN A 3 -1.32 -17.58 8.14
N VAL A 4 -2.08 -17.08 9.13
CA VAL A 4 -2.59 -15.69 9.09
C VAL A 4 -1.37 -14.78 9.26
N ARG A 5 -0.56 -14.68 8.20
CA ARG A 5 0.39 -13.60 8.10
C ARG A 5 -0.45 -12.35 8.03
N ASN A 6 -0.13 -11.40 8.90
CA ASN A 6 -0.67 -10.05 8.93
C ASN A 6 -0.20 -9.28 7.67
N ASP A 7 -0.42 -9.84 6.49
CA ASP A 7 -0.24 -9.20 5.20
C ASP A 7 -1.44 -8.27 5.05
N TRP A 8 -1.21 -6.97 4.87
CA TRP A 8 -2.33 -6.09 4.55
C TRP A 8 -2.99 -6.62 3.28
N HIS A 9 -4.29 -6.89 3.34
CA HIS A 9 -4.98 -7.23 2.11
C HIS A 9 -5.01 -5.99 1.21
N GLN A 10 -4.98 -6.23 -0.10
CA GLN A 10 -5.10 -5.17 -1.11
C GLN A 10 -6.32 -4.27 -0.82
N ALA A 11 -7.41 -4.85 -0.30
CA ALA A 11 -8.59 -4.14 0.13
C ALA A 11 -8.34 -3.20 1.32
N ASP A 12 -7.56 -3.61 2.32
CA ASP A 12 -7.18 -2.76 3.46
C ASP A 12 -6.28 -1.61 3.04
N ILE A 13 -5.33 -1.85 2.14
CA ILE A 13 -4.49 -0.80 1.53
C ILE A 13 -5.38 0.24 0.84
N ILE A 14 -6.31 -0.19 -0.01
CA ILE A 14 -7.23 0.69 -0.74
C ILE A 14 -8.19 1.40 0.23
N ALA A 15 -8.67 0.72 1.26
CA ALA A 15 -9.54 1.30 2.28
C ALA A 15 -8.81 2.39 3.09
N ALA A 16 -7.57 2.15 3.49
CA ALA A 16 -6.73 3.13 4.19
C ALA A 16 -6.49 4.37 3.33
N LEU A 17 -6.17 4.18 2.04
CA LEU A 17 -6.01 5.27 1.07
C LEU A 17 -7.30 6.08 0.89
N ARG A 18 -8.44 5.40 0.71
CA ARG A 18 -9.76 6.05 0.58
C ARG A 18 -10.15 6.79 1.86
N LYS A 19 -9.85 6.22 3.03
CA LYS A 19 -10.12 6.85 4.33
C LYS A 19 -9.28 8.09 4.56
N ARG A 20 -8.04 8.12 4.06
CA ARG A 20 -7.19 9.32 4.04
C ARG A 20 -7.53 10.30 2.90
N GLY A 21 -8.39 9.92 1.94
CA GLY A 21 -8.71 10.75 0.78
C GLY A 21 -7.54 10.90 -0.21
N THR A 22 -6.57 9.99 -0.18
CA THR A 22 -5.37 10.02 -1.01
C THR A 22 -5.34 8.79 -1.94
N THR A 23 -4.50 8.87 -2.97
CA THR A 23 -4.33 7.79 -3.96
C THR A 23 -2.92 7.23 -3.87
N LEU A 24 -2.72 5.99 -4.34
CA LEU A 24 -1.38 5.41 -4.48
C LEU A 24 -0.41 6.33 -5.23
N ALA A 25 -0.88 7.02 -6.28
CA ALA A 25 -0.05 7.96 -7.02
C ALA A 25 0.31 9.20 -6.20
N ALA A 26 -0.57 9.68 -5.31
CA ALA A 26 -0.29 10.80 -4.43
C ALA A 26 0.70 10.42 -3.32
N VAL A 27 0.45 9.30 -2.63
CA VAL A 27 1.38 8.76 -1.61
C VAL A 27 2.76 8.46 -2.22
N SER A 28 2.79 7.92 -3.44
CA SER A 28 4.04 7.65 -4.14
C SER A 28 4.83 8.94 -4.41
N ARG A 29 4.16 10.01 -4.86
CA ARG A 29 4.79 11.32 -5.08
C ARG A 29 5.31 11.92 -3.78
N GLU A 30 4.54 11.82 -2.71
CA GLU A 30 4.94 12.30 -1.38
C GLU A 30 6.16 11.55 -0.84
N SER A 31 6.23 10.24 -1.08
CA SER A 31 7.39 9.41 -0.70
C SER A 31 8.57 9.50 -1.69
N GLY A 32 8.48 10.31 -2.74
CA GLY A 32 9.53 10.40 -3.77
C GLY A 32 9.72 9.13 -4.61
N LEU A 33 8.72 8.26 -4.64
CA LEU A 33 8.70 7.00 -5.40
C LEU A 33 7.93 7.15 -6.71
N SER A 34 8.26 6.32 -7.69
CA SER A 34 7.47 6.23 -8.93
C SER A 34 6.11 5.59 -8.64
N SER A 35 5.04 6.14 -9.22
CA SER A 35 3.66 5.67 -9.05
C SER A 35 3.51 4.17 -9.32
N SER A 36 4.31 3.63 -10.24
CA SER A 36 4.35 2.21 -10.60
C SER A 36 4.99 1.32 -9.52
N THR A 37 5.87 1.88 -8.69
CA THR A 37 6.50 1.19 -7.57
C THR A 37 5.51 0.97 -6.44
N LEU A 38 4.75 2.01 -6.07
CA LEU A 38 3.72 1.86 -5.06
C LEU A 38 2.54 1.03 -5.58
N ALA A 39 2.12 1.19 -6.84
CA ALA A 39 1.09 0.33 -7.43
C ALA A 39 1.42 -1.17 -7.37
N ASN A 40 2.72 -1.51 -7.42
CA ASN A 40 3.17 -2.90 -7.28
C ASN A 40 2.91 -3.50 -5.88
N THR A 41 2.70 -2.68 -4.82
CA THR A 41 2.26 -3.21 -3.50
C THR A 41 0.97 -4.02 -3.59
N LEU A 42 0.09 -3.69 -4.54
CA LEU A 42 -1.19 -4.36 -4.69
C LEU A 42 -1.03 -5.72 -5.36
N SER A 43 -0.12 -5.82 -6.34
CA SER A 43 0.09 -7.05 -7.10
C SER A 43 1.03 -8.04 -6.41
N ARG A 44 1.90 -7.57 -5.51
CA ARG A 44 2.89 -8.40 -4.81
C ARG A 44 3.14 -7.85 -3.42
N PRO A 45 3.26 -8.73 -2.39
CA PRO A 45 3.51 -8.30 -1.02
C PRO A 45 4.79 -7.46 -0.98
N TRP A 46 4.63 -6.19 -0.63
CA TRP A 46 5.72 -5.23 -0.62
C TRP A 46 5.65 -4.45 0.69
N PRO A 47 6.25 -5.00 1.77
CA PRO A 47 6.06 -4.50 3.13
C PRO A 47 6.48 -3.04 3.29
N LYS A 48 7.48 -2.58 2.53
CA LYS A 48 7.91 -1.18 2.57
C LYS A 48 6.85 -0.23 2.02
N GLY A 49 6.13 -0.61 0.98
CA GLY A 49 5.04 0.20 0.44
C GLY A 49 3.79 0.15 1.32
N GLU A 50 3.50 -1.00 1.93
CA GLU A 50 2.43 -1.13 2.93
C GLU A 50 2.68 -0.19 4.12
N TRP A 51 3.92 -0.11 4.61
CA TRP A 51 4.30 0.83 5.68
C TRP A 51 4.12 2.30 5.28
N ILE A 52 4.46 2.64 4.04
CA ILE A 52 4.27 4.00 3.51
C ILE A 52 2.78 4.39 3.46
N ILE A 53 1.90 3.42 3.22
CA ILE A 53 0.45 3.66 3.15
C ILE A 53 -0.18 3.65 4.56
N ALA A 54 0.41 2.88 5.49
CA ALA A 54 -0.01 2.82 6.89
C ALA A 54 0.36 4.09 7.68
N ASN A 55 1.55 4.64 7.43
CA ASN A 55 2.11 5.81 8.14
C ASN A 55 1.46 7.12 7.71
#